data_AF-T1FJT0-F1
#
_entry.id   AF-T1FJT0-F1
#
_cell.length_a   1.000
_cell.length_b   1.000
_cell.length_c   1.000
_cell.angle_alpha   90.00
_cell.angle_beta   90.00
_cell.angle_gamma   90.00
#
_symmetry.space_group_name_H-M   'P 1'
#
loop_
_entity.id
_entity.type
_entity.pdbx_description
1 polymer ?
#
loop_
_entity_poly.entity_id
_entity_poly.type
_entity_poly.pdbx_seq_one_letter_code
_entity_poly.pdbx_strand_id
1 'polypeptide(L)'
;MLNLLKSSAYLSLLSDDISNKSDEEVGCQQIPSEKIAGSTPISPKTNELKKDRLPIVVSGKNVEKLIAIPKIGGTGINIGTTIVQLLQNWEGVSNWLPALFDLFFTSSGPQIAIFSRFKDQWPSINQLKYASIDKVITGCSLTNDENLWLKQNRVAMIDFLQDQLENTQPRHGYLQLIRLSLTTLGVSDPTAVQVTPPGAYHRARWMAKRIYCFKIFCFREQLKLTAHELQALKRLCLFTVTVYVKAWFCAANSYSAPYSDLCLLQTQELFEKVDCKVGKEAMKKIKRNLWYLSEDLVGMTFVSDLVNVDEKRLMVKALPKPAKK
;
A
#
# COMPACT_ATOMS: atom_id res chain seq x y z
N MET A 1 -13.17 16.58 1.20
CA MET A 1 -12.80 16.43 -0.24
C MET A 1 -12.62 17.77 -1.00
N LEU A 2 -13.42 18.82 -0.73
CA LEU A 2 -13.34 20.11 -1.45
C LEU A 2 -12.01 20.90 -1.31
N ASN A 3 -11.28 20.76 -0.20
CA ASN A 3 -10.01 21.47 -0.02
C ASN A 3 -8.89 20.94 -0.93
N LEU A 4 -9.03 19.73 -1.50
CA LEU A 4 -8.13 19.23 -2.53
C LEU A 4 -8.43 19.85 -3.90
N LEU A 5 -9.69 20.07 -4.25
CA LEU A 5 -10.06 20.78 -5.49
C LEU A 5 -9.66 22.27 -5.46
N LYS A 6 -9.44 22.85 -4.27
CA LYS A 6 -9.05 24.26 -4.07
C LYS A 6 -7.60 24.46 -3.63
N SER A 7 -6.85 23.40 -3.33
CA SER A 7 -5.45 23.52 -2.92
C SER A 7 -4.57 23.77 -4.14
N SER A 8 -3.70 24.78 -4.05
CA SER A 8 -2.62 25.06 -5.01
C SER A 8 -1.81 23.81 -5.38
N ALA A 9 -1.70 22.83 -4.47
CA ALA A 9 -1.02 21.56 -4.71
C ALA A 9 -1.73 20.64 -5.73
N TYR A 10 -3.04 20.78 -5.95
CA TYR A 10 -3.79 19.98 -6.95
C TYR A 10 -3.73 20.62 -8.35
N LEU A 11 -3.72 21.95 -8.41
CA LEU A 11 -3.53 22.69 -9.67
C LEU A 11 -2.08 22.57 -10.17
N SER A 12 -1.08 22.55 -9.28
CA SER A 12 0.32 22.28 -9.66
C SER A 12 0.53 20.85 -10.15
N LEU A 13 -0.19 19.87 -9.58
CA LEU A 13 -0.17 18.48 -10.04
C LEU A 13 -0.76 18.30 -11.45
N LEU A 14 -1.70 19.17 -11.85
CA LEU A 14 -2.27 19.18 -13.20
C LEU A 14 -1.38 19.91 -14.22
N SER A 15 -0.59 20.91 -13.80
CA SER A 15 0.31 21.65 -14.71
C SER A 15 1.62 20.92 -15.00
N ASP A 16 2.19 20.23 -14.01
CA ASP A 16 3.50 19.59 -14.14
C ASP A 16 3.49 18.32 -15.03
N ASP A 17 2.32 17.67 -15.17
CA ASP A 17 2.12 16.54 -16.09
C ASP A 17 1.86 16.98 -17.54
N ILE A 18 1.48 18.24 -17.77
CA ILE A 18 1.23 18.78 -19.13
C ILE A 18 2.53 19.27 -19.77
N SER A 19 3.51 19.76 -19.00
CA SER A 19 4.76 20.31 -19.57
C SER A 19 5.83 19.28 -19.95
N ASN A 20 5.68 18.00 -19.56
CA ASN A 20 6.66 16.94 -19.83
C ASN A 20 6.25 15.97 -20.95
N LYS A 21 5.29 16.36 -21.79
CA LYS A 21 4.93 15.64 -23.02
C LYS A 21 4.77 16.60 -24.19
N SER A 22 5.88 17.20 -24.61
CA SER A 22 6.03 17.66 -25.99
C SER A 22 7.32 17.07 -26.56
N ASP A 23 7.17 16.53 -27.77
CA ASP A 23 8.22 16.16 -28.71
C ASP A 23 8.85 14.77 -28.55
N GLU A 24 8.13 13.77 -29.07
CA GLU A 24 8.73 12.73 -29.92
C GLU A 24 7.67 12.31 -30.97
N GLU A 25 7.70 12.98 -32.12
CA GLU A 25 7.08 12.51 -33.35
C GLU A 25 7.75 11.21 -33.79
N VAL A 26 6.99 10.11 -33.87
CA VAL A 26 7.36 8.95 -34.69
C VAL A 26 6.22 8.70 -35.67
N GLY A 27 6.53 8.91 -36.94
CA GLY A 27 5.59 9.10 -38.04
C GLY A 27 4.63 7.94 -38.29
N CYS A 28 3.41 8.32 -38.68
CA CYS A 28 2.44 7.46 -39.33
C CYS A 28 3.00 6.92 -40.66
N GLN A 29 3.29 5.62 -40.72
CA GLN A 29 3.29 4.92 -42.00
C GLN A 29 1.87 4.48 -42.33
N GLN A 30 1.29 5.13 -43.34
CA GLN A 30 0.07 4.71 -44.02
C GLN A 30 0.31 3.36 -44.72
N ILE A 31 -0.58 2.39 -44.48
CA ILE A 31 -0.67 1.16 -45.26
C ILE A 31 -1.89 1.30 -46.20
N PRO A 32 -1.77 1.02 -47.51
CA PRO A 32 -2.77 1.39 -48.49
C PRO A 32 -3.99 0.46 -48.49
N SER A 33 -5.12 1.03 -48.87
CA SER A 33 -6.43 0.40 -49.03
C SER A 33 -6.46 -0.59 -50.21
N GLU A 34 -6.78 -1.85 -49.98
CA GLU A 34 -7.20 -2.78 -51.03
C GLU A 34 -8.45 -3.60 -50.66
N LYS A 35 -9.22 -3.90 -51.71
CA LYS A 35 -10.65 -4.21 -51.76
C LYS A 35 -11.06 -5.58 -51.20
N ILE A 36 -12.32 -5.63 -50.75
CA ILE A 36 -13.08 -6.84 -50.39
C ILE A 36 -13.34 -7.71 -51.63
N ALA A 37 -13.09 -9.02 -51.54
CA ALA A 37 -13.76 -10.05 -52.34
C ALA A 37 -13.67 -11.45 -51.71
N GLY A 38 -14.81 -12.16 -51.65
CA GLY A 38 -14.87 -13.63 -51.82
C GLY A 38 -14.80 -14.52 -50.58
N SER A 39 -15.93 -15.16 -50.27
CA SER A 39 -16.12 -16.27 -49.32
C SER A 39 -15.54 -17.61 -49.80
N THR A 40 -14.76 -18.32 -48.97
CA THR A 40 -14.89 -19.77 -48.64
C THR A 40 -13.85 -20.21 -47.59
N PRO A 41 -14.14 -21.23 -46.76
CA PRO A 41 -13.38 -21.53 -45.54
C PRO A 41 -12.18 -22.46 -45.80
N ILE A 42 -11.03 -22.13 -45.23
CA ILE A 42 -9.85 -23.00 -45.20
C ILE A 42 -9.59 -23.41 -43.74
N SER A 43 -9.76 -24.69 -43.45
CA SER A 43 -8.94 -25.37 -42.44
C SER A 43 -8.01 -26.30 -43.21
N PRO A 44 -6.70 -26.35 -42.89
CA PRO A 44 -6.29 -27.46 -42.03
C PRO A 44 -5.07 -27.22 -41.13
N LYS A 45 -5.10 -27.90 -39.97
CA LYS A 45 -3.98 -28.54 -39.24
C LYS A 45 -2.74 -27.69 -38.92
N THR A 46 -2.71 -27.17 -37.70
CA THR A 46 -1.50 -27.14 -36.86
C THR A 46 -1.81 -27.74 -35.49
N ASN A 47 -0.95 -28.67 -35.07
CA ASN A 47 -0.98 -29.35 -33.79
C ASN A 47 -0.48 -28.40 -32.67
N GLU A 48 -1.01 -27.18 -32.61
CA GLU A 48 -0.77 -26.28 -31.48
C GLU A 48 -1.82 -26.58 -30.41
N LEU A 49 -1.37 -27.17 -29.30
CA LEU A 49 -2.12 -27.23 -28.04
C LEU A 49 -2.96 -25.95 -27.89
N LYS A 50 -4.29 -26.08 -27.76
CA LYS A 50 -5.23 -24.97 -27.55
C LYS A 50 -4.71 -24.11 -26.39
N LYS A 51 -4.01 -23.03 -26.70
CA LYS A 51 -3.43 -22.11 -25.71
C LYS A 51 -4.44 -21.00 -25.51
N ASP A 52 -5.19 -21.09 -24.43
CA ASP A 52 -6.11 -20.04 -24.04
C ASP A 52 -5.34 -18.74 -23.77
N ARG A 53 -5.98 -17.63 -24.09
CA ARG A 53 -5.44 -16.28 -23.93
C ARG A 53 -6.42 -15.50 -23.09
N LEU A 54 -5.94 -14.90 -22.01
CA LEU A 54 -6.78 -14.12 -21.09
C LEU A 54 -6.38 -12.65 -21.19
N PRO A 55 -7.20 -11.77 -21.79
CA PRO A 55 -6.93 -10.34 -21.77
C PRO A 55 -7.07 -9.82 -20.34
N ILE A 56 -6.02 -9.17 -19.84
CA ILE A 56 -6.02 -8.48 -18.55
C ILE A 56 -6.15 -7.00 -18.85
N VAL A 57 -7.34 -6.46 -18.57
CA VAL A 57 -7.65 -5.05 -18.73
C VAL A 57 -7.71 -4.42 -17.35
N VAL A 58 -7.13 -3.23 -17.23
CA VAL A 58 -7.34 -2.38 -16.05
C VAL A 58 -8.05 -1.12 -16.50
N SER A 59 -9.13 -0.81 -15.78
CA SER A 59 -10.00 0.32 -16.03
C SER A 59 -9.87 1.36 -14.92
N GLY A 60 -9.69 2.62 -15.28
CA GLY A 60 -9.71 3.76 -14.35
C GLY A 60 -9.63 5.09 -15.11
N LYS A 61 -10.34 6.13 -14.63
CA LYS A 61 -10.38 7.48 -15.21
C LYS A 61 -10.73 7.50 -16.71
N ASN A 62 -11.83 6.85 -17.09
CA ASN A 62 -12.30 6.74 -18.49
C ASN A 62 -11.28 6.16 -19.47
N VAL A 63 -10.26 5.47 -18.96
CA VAL A 63 -9.27 4.74 -19.75
C VAL A 63 -9.39 3.28 -19.40
N GLU A 64 -9.65 2.46 -20.41
CA GLU A 64 -9.43 1.03 -20.38
C GLU A 64 -8.08 0.75 -21.03
N LYS A 65 -7.13 0.24 -20.25
CA LYS A 65 -5.82 -0.14 -20.76
C LYS A 65 -5.70 -1.65 -20.69
N LEU A 66 -5.56 -2.26 -21.87
CA LEU A 66 -5.12 -3.65 -21.97
C LEU A 66 -3.66 -3.72 -21.51
N ILE A 67 -3.43 -4.38 -20.38
CA ILE A 67 -2.09 -4.55 -19.80
C ILE A 67 -1.33 -5.62 -20.57
N ALA A 68 -1.98 -6.76 -20.82
CA ALA A 68 -1.42 -7.85 -21.60
C ALA A 68 -2.48 -8.88 -21.98
N ILE A 69 -2.13 -9.72 -22.95
CA ILE A 69 -2.87 -10.95 -23.30
C ILE A 69 -1.92 -12.15 -23.12
N PRO A 70 -1.62 -12.55 -21.87
CA PRO A 70 -0.75 -13.70 -21.61
C PRO A 70 -1.34 -14.99 -22.19
N LYS A 71 -0.45 -15.84 -22.71
CA LYS A 71 -0.78 -17.24 -22.99
C LYS A 71 -0.88 -17.97 -21.66
N ILE A 72 -1.99 -18.63 -21.41
CA ILE A 72 -2.23 -19.36 -20.16
C ILE A 72 -2.35 -20.86 -20.44
N GLY A 73 -1.83 -21.68 -19.51
CA GLY A 73 -2.08 -23.13 -19.48
C GLY A 73 -3.37 -23.44 -18.72
N GLY A 74 -4.05 -24.53 -19.08
CA GLY A 74 -5.43 -24.85 -18.64
C GLY A 74 -5.65 -25.17 -17.15
N THR A 75 -4.72 -24.88 -16.24
CA THR A 75 -4.93 -25.07 -14.80
C THR A 75 -5.09 -23.72 -14.09
N GLY A 76 -6.04 -23.63 -13.15
CA GLY A 76 -6.31 -22.40 -12.39
C GLY A 76 -5.10 -21.84 -11.64
N ILE A 77 -4.17 -22.72 -11.21
CA ILE A 77 -2.91 -22.34 -10.58
C ILE A 77 -1.98 -21.62 -11.57
N ASN A 78 -1.88 -22.10 -12.81
CA ASN A 78 -1.04 -21.48 -13.83
C ASN A 78 -1.61 -20.12 -14.23
N ILE A 79 -2.94 -20.03 -14.41
CA ILE A 79 -3.63 -18.77 -14.67
C ILE A 79 -3.36 -17.76 -13.56
N GLY A 80 -3.58 -18.15 -12.29
CA GLY A 80 -3.33 -17.29 -11.14
C GLY A 80 -1.86 -16.86 -11.01
N THR A 81 -0.92 -17.78 -11.25
CA THR A 81 0.52 -17.48 -11.19
C THR A 81 0.94 -16.50 -12.29
N THR A 82 0.46 -16.70 -13.53
CA THR A 82 0.73 -15.82 -14.66
C THR A 82 0.16 -14.42 -14.43
N ILE A 83 -1.07 -14.30 -13.92
CA ILE A 83 -1.67 -12.99 -13.58
C ILE A 83 -0.84 -12.28 -12.51
N VAL A 84 -0.45 -12.99 -11.44
CA VAL A 84 0.35 -12.42 -10.34
C VAL A 84 1.72 -11.96 -10.83
N GLN A 85 2.41 -12.74 -11.67
CA GLN A 85 3.69 -12.35 -12.26
C GLN A 85 3.54 -11.13 -13.17
N LEU A 86 2.47 -11.06 -13.95
CA LEU A 86 2.21 -9.95 -14.85
C LEU A 86 1.95 -8.65 -14.09
N LEU A 87 1.16 -8.72 -13.01
CA LEU A 87 0.94 -7.59 -12.10
C LEU A 87 2.22 -7.21 -11.33
N GLN A 88 3.09 -8.16 -10.99
CA GLN A 88 4.38 -7.87 -10.34
C GLN A 88 5.36 -7.15 -11.26
N ASN A 89 5.33 -7.48 -12.55
CA ASN A 89 6.17 -6.86 -13.58
C ASN A 89 5.61 -5.52 -14.09
N TRP A 90 4.37 -5.19 -13.73
CA TRP A 90 3.80 -3.89 -14.07
C TRP A 90 4.47 -2.80 -13.25
N GLU A 91 5.16 -1.90 -13.96
CA GLU A 91 5.89 -0.78 -13.39
C GLU A 91 4.96 0.08 -12.51
N GLY A 92 5.30 0.19 -11.22
CA GLY A 92 4.50 0.89 -10.21
C GLY A 92 3.75 0.00 -9.22
N VAL A 93 3.46 -1.27 -9.55
CA VAL A 93 2.67 -2.17 -8.68
C VAL A 93 3.51 -2.88 -7.61
N SER A 94 4.80 -3.14 -7.85
CA SER A 94 5.55 -4.10 -7.01
C SER A 94 6.43 -3.52 -5.89
N ASN A 95 6.63 -2.21 -5.73
CA ASN A 95 7.62 -1.71 -4.74
C ASN A 95 7.35 -0.31 -4.14
N TRP A 96 6.15 -0.05 -3.62
CA TRP A 96 5.82 1.31 -3.18
C TRP A 96 6.33 1.67 -1.78
N LEU A 97 6.28 0.75 -0.81
CA LEU A 97 6.78 0.98 0.54
C LEU A 97 8.13 0.35 0.93
N PRO A 98 8.69 -0.69 0.24
CA PRO A 98 10.06 -1.15 0.46
C PRO A 98 11.08 -0.01 0.57
N ALA A 99 10.90 1.05 -0.22
CA ALA A 99 11.72 2.26 -0.20
C ALA A 99 11.77 2.96 1.18
N LEU A 100 10.69 2.96 1.95
CA LEU A 100 10.69 3.53 3.31
C LEU A 100 11.52 2.67 4.27
N PHE A 101 11.61 1.37 4.03
CA PHE A 101 12.53 0.50 4.76
C PHE A 101 13.97 0.72 4.26
N ASP A 102 14.17 0.85 2.95
CA ASP A 102 15.47 1.11 2.33
C ASP A 102 16.05 2.48 2.73
N LEU A 103 15.22 3.43 3.19
CA LEU A 103 15.63 4.70 3.81
C LEU A 103 16.54 4.52 5.03
N PHE A 104 16.40 3.38 5.72
CA PHE A 104 17.13 3.08 6.96
C PHE A 104 17.96 1.80 6.87
N PHE A 105 17.53 0.83 6.07
CA PHE A 105 18.13 -0.49 5.99
C PHE A 105 18.38 -0.80 4.52
N THR A 106 19.49 -0.30 3.99
CA THR A 106 19.95 -0.65 2.65
C THR A 106 20.38 -2.11 2.62
N SER A 107 19.93 -2.86 1.60
CA SER A 107 20.47 -4.19 1.31
C SER A 107 20.69 -4.34 -0.18
N SER A 108 21.92 -4.72 -0.54
CA SER A 108 22.34 -5.08 -1.89
C SER A 108 22.13 -6.58 -2.19
N GLY A 109 21.69 -7.38 -1.21
CA GLY A 109 21.44 -8.83 -1.36
C GLY A 109 19.98 -9.25 -1.13
N PRO A 110 19.62 -10.53 -1.38
CA PRO A 110 18.25 -11.03 -1.19
C PRO A 110 17.82 -11.09 0.28
N GLN A 111 18.79 -11.15 1.21
CA GLN A 111 18.56 -11.14 2.65
C GLN A 111 18.85 -9.76 3.24
N ILE A 112 18.03 -9.37 4.21
CA ILE A 112 18.19 -8.16 5.00
C ILE A 112 18.87 -8.58 6.32
N ALA A 113 20.06 -8.03 6.58
CA ALA A 113 20.92 -8.46 7.68
C ALA A 113 20.21 -8.46 9.05
N ILE A 114 19.46 -7.40 9.39
CA ILE A 114 18.73 -7.32 10.66
C ILE A 114 17.67 -8.43 10.80
N PHE A 115 17.03 -8.84 9.70
CA PHE A 115 16.02 -9.90 9.72
C PHE A 115 16.66 -11.29 9.83
N SER A 116 17.81 -11.50 9.18
CA SER A 116 18.57 -12.74 9.31
C SER A 116 19.09 -12.90 10.74
N ARG A 117 19.75 -11.88 11.30
CA ARG A 117 20.22 -11.91 12.71
C ARG A 117 19.09 -12.19 13.69
N PHE A 118 17.92 -11.57 13.47
CA PHE A 118 16.75 -11.80 14.30
C PHE A 118 16.22 -13.25 14.18
N LYS A 119 16.21 -13.81 12.98
CA LYS A 119 15.81 -15.20 12.75
C LYS A 119 16.74 -16.17 13.47
N ASP A 120 18.05 -15.91 13.45
CA ASP A 120 19.05 -16.74 14.12
C ASP A 120 18.93 -16.67 15.65
N GLN A 121 18.58 -15.49 16.18
CA GLN A 121 18.39 -15.27 17.62
C GLN A 121 17.02 -15.75 18.12
N TRP A 122 16.05 -16.00 17.24
CA TRP A 122 14.67 -16.35 17.60
C TRP A 122 14.53 -17.49 18.63
N PRO A 123 15.28 -18.61 18.54
CA PRO A 123 15.16 -19.70 19.52
C PRO A 123 15.51 -19.30 20.96
N SER A 124 16.32 -18.25 21.14
CA SER A 124 16.73 -17.74 22.44
C SER A 124 15.84 -16.62 23.02
N ILE A 125 14.87 -16.13 22.25
CA ILE A 125 14.03 -15.01 22.67
C ILE A 125 12.92 -15.51 23.59
N ASN A 126 12.86 -14.94 24.79
CA ASN A 126 11.72 -15.11 25.67
C ASN A 126 10.53 -14.30 25.12
N GLN A 127 9.54 -15.00 24.56
CA GLN A 127 8.34 -14.40 23.96
C GLN A 127 7.44 -13.69 24.96
N LEU A 128 7.60 -13.92 26.27
CA LEU A 128 6.86 -13.23 27.32
C LEU A 128 7.49 -11.88 27.70
N LYS A 129 8.76 -11.65 27.32
CA LYS A 129 9.49 -10.42 27.63
C LYS A 129 9.53 -9.49 26.42
N TYR A 130 8.47 -8.70 26.26
CA TYR A 130 8.33 -7.69 25.22
C TYR A 130 8.09 -6.30 25.80
N ALA A 131 8.23 -5.28 24.96
CA ALA A 131 8.06 -3.89 25.34
C ALA A 131 7.24 -3.10 24.32
N SER A 132 6.29 -2.29 24.81
CA SER A 132 5.55 -1.32 24.01
C SER A 132 6.44 -0.16 23.55
N ILE A 133 5.91 0.71 22.68
CA ILE A 133 6.64 1.88 22.18
C ILE A 133 6.95 2.92 23.27
N ASP A 134 6.19 2.93 24.37
CA ASP A 134 6.37 3.86 25.49
C ASP A 134 7.60 3.56 26.35
N LYS A 135 8.08 2.31 26.32
CA LYS A 135 9.19 1.91 27.17
C LYS A 135 10.47 2.62 26.73
N VAL A 136 10.91 3.54 27.58
CA VAL A 136 12.12 4.35 27.42
C VAL A 136 13.35 3.46 27.46
N ILE A 137 14.22 3.61 26.46
CA ILE A 137 15.52 2.95 26.37
C ILE A 137 16.57 4.00 25.98
N THR A 138 17.76 3.91 26.55
CA THR A 138 18.89 4.79 26.20
C THR A 138 19.12 4.81 24.69
N GLY A 139 19.07 6.00 24.08
CA GLY A 139 19.23 6.19 22.64
C GLY A 139 17.98 5.90 21.79
N CYS A 140 16.84 5.59 22.40
CA CYS A 140 15.57 5.35 21.71
C CYS A 140 14.38 5.81 22.57
N SER A 141 14.25 7.13 22.72
CA SER A 141 13.08 7.78 23.29
C SER A 141 12.24 8.44 22.20
N LEU A 142 10.94 8.56 22.46
CA LEU A 142 10.06 9.38 21.64
C LEU A 142 10.41 10.86 21.87
N THR A 143 10.45 11.65 20.80
CA THR A 143 10.52 13.12 20.89
C THR A 143 9.21 13.67 21.46
N ASN A 144 9.17 14.95 21.80
CA ASN A 144 7.94 15.59 22.28
C ASN A 144 6.82 15.50 21.23
N ASP A 145 7.13 15.76 19.96
CA ASP A 145 6.17 15.69 18.87
C ASP A 145 5.69 14.25 18.61
N GLU A 146 6.60 13.27 18.64
CA GLU A 146 6.23 11.86 18.50
C GLU A 146 5.33 11.39 19.65
N ASN A 147 5.62 11.81 20.89
CA ASN A 147 4.80 11.52 22.06
C ASN A 147 3.41 12.15 21.95
N LEU A 148 3.32 13.42 21.56
CA LEU A 148 2.05 14.12 21.39
C LEU A 148 1.20 13.45 20.30
N TRP A 149 1.81 13.19 19.14
CA TRP A 149 1.19 12.50 18.03
C TRP A 149 0.65 11.13 18.44
N LEU A 150 1.47 10.34 19.12
CA LEU A 150 1.07 9.02 19.58
C LEU A 150 -0.10 9.10 20.55
N LYS A 151 -0.07 10.01 21.53
CA LYS A 151 -1.18 10.19 22.48
C LYS A 151 -2.49 10.56 21.77
N GLN A 152 -2.44 11.46 20.79
CA GLN A 152 -3.62 11.90 20.04
C GLN A 152 -4.27 10.79 19.21
N ASN A 153 -3.46 9.89 18.63
CA ASN A 153 -3.97 8.87 17.71
C ASN A 153 -4.16 7.49 18.35
N ARG A 154 -3.63 7.26 19.56
CA ARG A 154 -3.56 5.92 20.17
C ARG A 154 -4.93 5.31 20.42
N VAL A 155 -5.84 6.01 21.08
CA VAL A 155 -7.14 5.46 21.49
C VAL A 155 -7.94 5.01 20.27
N ALA A 156 -8.13 5.91 19.30
CA ALA A 156 -8.83 5.61 18.06
C ALA A 156 -8.21 4.45 17.26
N MET A 157 -6.87 4.30 17.32
CA MET A 157 -6.20 3.18 16.66
C MET A 157 -6.38 1.86 17.43
N ILE A 158 -6.36 1.88 18.76
CA ILE A 158 -6.65 0.70 19.57
C ILE A 158 -8.08 0.22 19.31
N ASP A 159 -9.06 1.13 19.36
CA ASP A 159 -10.47 0.81 19.13
C ASP A 159 -10.66 0.20 17.72
N PHE A 160 -10.06 0.82 16.71
CA PHE A 160 -10.06 0.31 15.34
C PHE A 160 -9.46 -1.10 15.26
N LEU A 161 -8.30 -1.34 15.89
CA LEU A 161 -7.63 -2.64 15.82
C LEU A 161 -8.37 -3.73 16.59
N GLN A 162 -9.05 -3.40 17.68
CA GLN A 162 -9.91 -4.31 18.42
C GLN A 162 -11.13 -4.71 17.60
N ASP A 163 -11.80 -3.76 16.93
CA ASP A 163 -12.86 -4.05 15.97
C ASP A 163 -12.39 -4.95 14.81
N GLN A 164 -11.19 -4.67 14.27
CA GLN A 164 -10.61 -5.54 13.24
C GLN A 164 -10.29 -6.95 13.76
N LEU A 165 -10.09 -7.15 15.06
CA LEU A 165 -9.83 -8.48 15.64
C LEU A 165 -11.09 -9.35 15.69
N GLU A 166 -12.27 -8.75 15.78
CA GLU A 166 -13.57 -9.44 15.74
C GLU A 166 -13.90 -9.95 14.33
N ASN A 167 -13.26 -9.38 13.31
CA ASN A 167 -13.44 -9.77 11.92
C ASN A 167 -12.59 -11.00 11.53
N THR A 168 -13.13 -11.83 10.63
CA THR A 168 -12.38 -12.96 10.07
C THR A 168 -11.27 -12.45 9.16
N GLN A 169 -10.02 -12.69 9.56
CA GLN A 169 -8.86 -12.22 8.81
C GLN A 169 -8.54 -13.15 7.64
N PRO A 170 -8.25 -12.60 6.43
CA PRO A 170 -8.08 -13.41 5.22
C PRO A 170 -6.83 -14.28 5.25
N ARG A 171 -5.82 -13.90 6.05
CA ARG A 171 -4.56 -14.64 6.21
C ARG A 171 -4.00 -14.43 7.62
N HIS A 172 -3.24 -15.41 8.09
CA HIS A 172 -2.56 -15.36 9.39
C HIS A 172 -1.68 -14.11 9.59
N GLY A 173 -1.03 -13.62 8.53
CA GLY A 173 -0.19 -12.41 8.61
C GLY A 173 -0.96 -11.13 8.99
N TYR A 174 -2.26 -11.03 8.65
CA TYR A 174 -3.08 -9.88 9.00
C TYR A 174 -3.38 -9.88 10.51
N LEU A 175 -3.77 -11.03 11.06
CA LEU A 175 -3.96 -11.22 12.50
C LEU A 175 -2.69 -10.88 13.28
N GLN A 176 -1.53 -11.32 12.79
CA GLN A 176 -0.24 -11.01 13.39
C GLN A 176 0.08 -9.51 13.34
N LEU A 177 -0.27 -8.81 12.25
CA LEU A 177 -0.09 -7.37 12.15
C LEU A 177 -0.95 -6.62 13.18
N ILE A 178 -2.22 -7.00 13.35
CA ILE A 178 -3.14 -6.41 14.34
C ILE A 178 -2.57 -6.56 15.75
N ARG A 179 -2.27 -7.81 16.13
CA ARG A 179 -1.74 -8.18 17.44
C ARG A 179 -0.43 -7.46 17.80
N LEU A 180 0.51 -7.41 16.88
CA LEU A 180 1.78 -6.70 17.08
C LEU A 180 1.57 -5.18 17.16
N SER A 181 0.61 -4.62 16.42
CA SER A 181 0.27 -3.20 16.49
C SER A 181 -0.32 -2.84 17.85
N LEU A 182 -1.27 -3.65 18.36
CA LEU A 182 -1.84 -3.51 19.70
C LEU A 182 -0.75 -3.58 20.80
N THR A 183 0.14 -4.57 20.71
CA THR A 183 1.28 -4.71 21.63
C THR A 183 2.19 -3.48 21.59
N THR A 184 2.48 -2.99 20.39
CA THR A 184 3.30 -1.78 20.20
C THR A 184 2.64 -0.55 20.84
N LEU A 185 1.31 -0.43 20.75
CA LEU A 185 0.50 0.65 21.36
C LEU A 185 0.31 0.52 22.88
N GLY A 186 0.81 -0.56 23.50
CA GLY A 186 0.76 -0.77 24.94
C GLY A 186 -0.39 -1.64 25.44
N VAL A 187 -1.21 -2.19 24.54
CA VAL A 187 -2.24 -3.15 24.91
C VAL A 187 -1.56 -4.49 25.22
N SER A 188 -1.76 -4.99 26.44
CA SER A 188 -1.24 -6.29 26.84
C SER A 188 -2.10 -7.39 26.24
N ASP A 189 -1.58 -8.08 25.24
CA ASP A 189 -2.22 -9.26 24.66
C ASP A 189 -1.26 -10.46 24.77
N PRO A 190 -1.51 -11.40 25.70
CA PRO A 190 -0.70 -12.61 25.86
C PRO A 190 -0.67 -13.48 24.60
N THR A 191 -1.66 -13.37 23.71
CA THR A 191 -1.77 -14.11 22.45
C THR A 191 -1.14 -13.37 21.26
N ALA A 192 -0.75 -12.09 21.44
CA ALA A 192 -0.16 -11.29 20.38
C ALA A 192 1.24 -11.77 19.99
N VAL A 193 1.95 -12.31 20.97
CA VAL A 193 3.37 -12.63 20.87
C VAL A 193 3.60 -14.14 20.79
N GLN A 194 2.58 -14.94 21.07
CA GLN A 194 2.66 -16.39 21.01
C GLN A 194 2.60 -16.93 19.55
N VAL A 195 3.54 -17.84 19.29
CA VAL A 195 3.46 -19.02 18.40
C VAL A 195 4.07 -18.92 17.00
N THR A 196 4.21 -17.77 16.33
CA THR A 196 4.74 -17.81 14.95
C THR A 196 6.20 -17.38 14.83
N PRO A 197 7.13 -18.30 14.49
CA PRO A 197 8.50 -17.93 14.19
C PRO A 197 8.59 -16.95 13.01
N PRO A 198 9.73 -16.24 12.82
CA PRO A 198 9.93 -15.36 11.70
C PRO A 198 9.85 -16.16 10.39
N GLY A 199 8.78 -15.94 9.63
CA GLY A 199 8.50 -16.65 8.38
C GLY A 199 9.29 -16.08 7.20
N ALA A 200 9.20 -16.73 6.03
CA ALA A 200 9.86 -16.22 4.83
C ALA A 200 9.36 -14.81 4.48
N TYR A 201 10.28 -13.89 4.17
CA TYR A 201 9.97 -12.58 3.61
C TYR A 201 10.49 -12.50 2.17
N HIS A 202 9.64 -12.07 1.24
CA HIS A 202 10.06 -11.69 -0.11
C HIS A 202 10.18 -10.17 -0.18
N ARG A 203 11.11 -9.66 -1.01
CA ARG A 203 11.45 -8.22 -1.09
C ARG A 203 10.24 -7.31 -1.35
N ALA A 204 9.29 -7.77 -2.16
CA ALA A 204 8.07 -7.05 -2.54
C ALA A 204 6.95 -7.10 -1.48
N ARG A 205 7.00 -8.02 -0.51
CA ARG A 205 5.90 -8.19 0.48
C ARG A 205 6.08 -7.27 1.67
N TRP A 206 5.56 -6.06 1.53
CA TRP A 206 5.67 -5.03 2.55
C TRP A 206 5.18 -5.44 3.95
N MET A 207 4.01 -6.07 4.04
CA MET A 207 3.44 -6.52 5.33
C MET A 207 4.40 -7.44 6.10
N ALA A 208 5.10 -8.36 5.40
CA ALA A 208 6.07 -9.24 6.04
C ALA A 208 7.22 -8.44 6.66
N LYS A 209 7.77 -7.44 5.94
CA LYS A 209 8.81 -6.54 6.48
C LYS A 209 8.32 -5.81 7.74
N ARG A 210 7.04 -5.42 7.79
CA ARG A 210 6.46 -4.72 8.95
C ARG A 210 6.28 -5.61 10.17
N ILE A 211 5.81 -6.84 9.96
CA ILE A 211 5.77 -7.85 11.01
C ILE A 211 7.17 -8.07 11.60
N TYR A 212 8.19 -8.16 10.74
CA TYR A 212 9.59 -8.24 11.20
C TYR A 212 10.01 -7.02 12.02
N CYS A 213 9.78 -5.80 11.52
CA CYS A 213 10.10 -4.57 12.25
C CYS A 213 9.43 -4.55 13.62
N PHE A 214 8.13 -4.88 13.69
CA PHE A 214 7.41 -4.92 14.96
C PHE A 214 7.98 -5.93 15.92
N LYS A 215 8.23 -7.17 15.48
CA LYS A 215 8.81 -8.20 16.34
C LYS A 215 10.16 -7.77 16.89
N ILE A 216 11.07 -7.32 16.02
CA ILE A 216 12.40 -6.86 16.43
C ILE A 216 12.27 -5.70 17.42
N PHE A 217 11.37 -4.76 17.17
CA PHE A 217 11.15 -3.63 18.07
C PHE A 217 10.53 -4.06 19.40
N CYS A 218 9.54 -4.95 19.43
CA CYS A 218 8.94 -5.46 20.66
C CYS A 218 9.95 -6.23 21.53
N PHE A 219 10.86 -7.00 20.92
CA PHE A 219 11.88 -7.80 21.62
C PHE A 219 13.24 -7.12 21.77
N ARG A 220 13.33 -5.83 21.42
CA ARG A 220 14.58 -5.06 21.33
C ARG A 220 15.53 -5.19 22.53
N GLU A 221 15.01 -5.39 23.73
CA GLU A 221 15.81 -5.54 24.96
C GLU A 221 16.61 -6.83 25.04
N GLN A 222 16.21 -7.84 24.26
CA GLN A 222 16.89 -9.14 24.18
C GLN A 222 17.85 -9.21 22.98
N LEU A 223 17.89 -8.15 22.15
CA LEU A 223 18.60 -8.12 20.88
C LEU A 223 19.78 -7.13 20.93
N LYS A 224 20.87 -7.50 20.26
CA LYS A 224 21.99 -6.58 20.03
C LYS A 224 21.68 -5.69 18.83
N LEU A 225 21.05 -4.54 19.08
CA LEU A 225 20.72 -3.52 18.08
C LEU A 225 21.64 -2.31 18.22
N THR A 226 22.07 -1.74 17.10
CA THR A 226 22.76 -0.45 17.14
C THR A 226 21.76 0.69 17.42
N ALA A 227 22.24 1.84 17.92
CA ALA A 227 21.38 3.01 18.13
C ALA A 227 20.66 3.45 16.84
N HIS A 228 21.33 3.34 15.69
CA HIS A 228 20.74 3.65 14.39
C HIS A 228 19.61 2.68 14.03
N GLU A 229 19.84 1.37 14.16
CA GLU A 229 18.82 0.35 13.87
C GLU A 229 17.60 0.51 14.77
N LEU A 230 17.84 0.77 16.06
CA LEU A 230 16.79 0.95 17.04
C LEU A 230 15.95 2.20 16.76
N GLN A 231 16.58 3.33 16.44
CA GLN A 231 15.89 4.57 16.07
C GLN A 231 15.11 4.41 14.76
N ALA A 232 15.67 3.72 13.77
CA ALA A 232 14.98 3.40 12.53
C ALA A 232 13.74 2.54 12.77
N LEU A 233 13.85 1.48 13.58
CA LEU A 233 12.72 0.62 13.95
C LEU A 233 11.63 1.41 14.67
N LYS A 234 11.99 2.28 15.62
CA LYS A 234 11.03 3.15 16.32
C LYS A 234 10.20 3.99 15.34
N ARG A 235 10.87 4.75 14.46
CA ARG A 235 10.23 5.64 13.48
C ARG A 235 9.33 4.86 12.53
N LEU A 236 9.82 3.70 12.07
CA LEU A 236 9.08 2.79 11.22
C LEU A 236 7.84 2.21 11.92
N CYS A 237 7.97 1.76 13.18
CA CYS A 237 6.86 1.21 13.94
C CYS A 237 5.81 2.28 14.25
N LEU A 238 6.24 3.47 14.70
CA LEU A 238 5.36 4.61 14.96
C LEU A 238 4.52 4.96 13.72
N PHE A 239 5.17 5.21 12.59
CA PHE A 239 4.49 5.46 11.31
C PHE A 239 3.48 4.36 10.96
N THR A 240 3.89 3.11 11.14
CA THR A 240 3.07 1.97 10.75
C THR A 240 1.80 1.89 11.58
N VAL A 241 1.92 1.95 12.91
CA VAL A 241 0.75 1.82 13.79
C VAL A 241 -0.16 3.03 13.72
N THR A 242 0.35 4.26 13.56
CA THR A 242 -0.50 5.45 13.61
C THR A 242 -1.05 5.90 12.26
N VAL A 243 -0.40 5.53 11.15
CA VAL A 243 -0.81 5.99 9.80
C VAL A 243 -1.19 4.81 8.92
N TYR A 244 -0.27 3.88 8.73
CA TYR A 244 -0.37 2.90 7.67
C TYR A 244 -1.40 1.80 7.90
N VAL A 245 -1.45 1.25 9.12
CA VAL A 245 -2.23 0.06 9.42
C VAL A 245 -3.72 0.27 9.14
N LYS A 246 -4.28 1.41 9.55
CA LYS A 246 -5.69 1.73 9.25
C LYS A 246 -5.96 1.72 7.74
N ALA A 247 -5.13 2.41 6.95
CA ALA A 247 -5.29 2.45 5.50
C ALA A 247 -5.16 1.06 4.86
N TRP A 248 -4.27 0.20 5.37
CA TRP A 248 -4.11 -1.17 4.88
C TRP A 248 -5.38 -2.02 5.05
N PHE A 249 -6.02 -1.94 6.21
CA PHE A 249 -7.24 -2.69 6.51
C PHE A 249 -8.47 -2.12 5.80
N CYS A 250 -8.52 -0.80 5.58
CA CYS A 250 -9.60 -0.17 4.82
C CYS A 250 -9.48 -0.35 3.29
N ALA A 251 -8.32 -0.76 2.76
CA ALA A 251 -8.05 -0.83 1.32
C ALA A 251 -8.96 -1.79 0.54
N ALA A 252 -9.58 -2.77 1.20
CA ALA A 252 -10.50 -3.70 0.56
C ALA A 252 -11.88 -3.07 0.23
N ASN A 253 -12.20 -1.91 0.82
CA ASN A 253 -13.49 -1.24 0.63
C ASN A 253 -13.45 -0.32 -0.59
N SER A 254 -13.81 -0.86 -1.77
CA SER A 254 -13.67 -0.18 -3.06
C SER A 254 -14.51 1.10 -3.19
N TYR A 255 -15.77 1.09 -2.75
CA TYR A 255 -16.66 2.26 -2.88
C TYR A 255 -16.28 3.39 -1.90
N SER A 256 -15.56 3.06 -0.82
CA SER A 256 -15.04 4.04 0.14
C SER A 256 -13.57 4.38 -0.08
N ALA A 257 -12.93 3.84 -1.12
CA ALA A 257 -11.50 3.98 -1.36
C ALA A 257 -11.07 5.45 -1.54
N PRO A 258 -11.74 6.30 -2.33
CA PRO A 258 -11.35 7.71 -2.47
C PRO A 258 -11.41 8.50 -1.16
N TYR A 259 -12.39 8.23 -0.30
CA TYR A 259 -12.48 8.84 1.02
C TYR A 259 -11.36 8.34 1.94
N SER A 260 -11.09 7.03 1.92
CA SER A 260 -10.02 6.41 2.72
C SER A 260 -8.65 6.94 2.32
N ASP A 261 -8.39 7.11 1.03
CA ASP A 261 -7.17 7.70 0.49
C ASP A 261 -7.03 9.17 0.88
N LEU A 262 -8.12 9.94 0.84
CA LEU A 262 -8.14 11.31 1.35
C LEU A 262 -7.72 11.37 2.82
N CYS A 263 -8.33 10.53 3.67
CA CYS A 263 -7.97 10.45 5.08
C CYS A 263 -6.49 10.07 5.26
N LEU A 264 -5.99 9.08 4.50
CA LEU A 264 -4.59 8.69 4.52
C LEU A 264 -3.68 9.88 4.16
N LEU A 265 -3.99 10.64 3.10
CA LEU A 265 -3.21 11.81 2.70
C LEU A 265 -3.19 12.89 3.78
N GLN A 266 -4.33 13.17 4.41
CA GLN A 266 -4.42 14.16 5.50
C GLN A 266 -3.61 13.72 6.73
N THR A 267 -3.77 12.46 7.14
CA THR A 267 -2.98 11.91 8.26
C THR A 267 -1.48 11.91 7.93
N GLN A 268 -1.11 11.59 6.69
CA GLN A 268 0.27 11.60 6.22
C GLN A 268 0.89 13.00 6.27
N GLU A 269 0.14 14.03 5.83
CA GLU A 269 0.59 15.43 5.87
C GLU A 269 0.84 15.91 7.30
N LEU A 270 -0.02 15.51 8.24
CA LEU A 270 0.20 15.81 9.66
C LEU A 270 1.39 15.04 10.22
N PHE A 271 1.55 13.76 9.86
CA PHE A 271 2.67 12.95 10.31
C PHE A 271 4.02 13.47 9.79
N GLU A 272 4.06 14.09 8.61
CA GLU A 272 5.28 14.71 8.08
C GLU A 272 5.83 15.82 8.99
N LYS A 273 4.97 16.48 9.76
CA LYS A 273 5.39 17.47 10.77
C LYS A 273 6.04 16.82 11.99
N VAL A 274 5.73 15.55 12.26
CA VAL A 274 6.28 14.75 13.38
C VAL A 274 7.61 14.11 12.97
N ASP A 275 7.66 13.53 11.77
CA ASP A 275 8.86 12.95 11.19
C ASP A 275 8.95 13.32 9.71
N CYS A 276 9.71 14.38 9.41
CA CYS A 276 9.81 14.91 8.05
C CYS A 276 10.44 13.93 7.06
N LYS A 277 11.37 13.07 7.48
CA LYS A 277 12.08 12.16 6.58
C LYS A 277 11.18 10.97 6.20
N VAL A 278 10.52 10.37 7.18
CA VAL A 278 9.54 9.29 6.94
C VAL A 278 8.32 9.85 6.23
N GLY A 279 7.83 11.00 6.70
CA GLY A 279 6.69 11.70 6.17
C GLY A 279 6.79 12.00 4.67
N LYS A 280 7.88 12.66 4.26
CA LYS A 280 8.12 13.02 2.85
C LYS A 280 8.26 11.80 1.96
N GLU A 281 9.04 10.80 2.40
CA GLU A 281 9.27 9.61 1.58
C GLU A 281 7.97 8.80 1.43
N ALA A 282 7.21 8.61 2.50
CA ALA A 282 5.91 7.93 2.43
C ALA A 282 4.89 8.72 1.59
N MET A 283 4.79 10.03 1.76
CA MET A 283 3.89 10.90 0.98
C MET A 283 4.18 10.81 -0.52
N LYS A 284 5.47 10.91 -0.90
CA LYS A 284 5.91 10.77 -2.30
C LYS A 284 5.44 9.46 -2.92
N LYS A 285 5.39 8.37 -2.14
CA LYS A 285 4.97 7.05 -2.62
C LYS A 285 3.46 6.91 -2.66
N ILE A 286 2.75 7.38 -1.64
CA ILE A 286 1.28 7.38 -1.61
C ILE A 286 0.74 8.14 -2.84
N LYS A 287 1.30 9.31 -3.16
CA LYS A 287 0.88 10.10 -4.34
C LYS A 287 1.02 9.36 -5.67
N ARG A 288 2.03 8.49 -5.82
CA ARG A 288 2.21 7.67 -7.04
C ARG A 288 1.14 6.59 -7.21
N ASN A 289 0.45 6.24 -6.13
CA ASN A 289 -0.59 5.20 -6.14
C ASN A 289 -2.00 5.76 -6.34
N LEU A 290 -2.16 7.08 -6.51
CA LEU A 290 -3.44 7.73 -6.78
C LEU A 290 -3.85 7.67 -8.26
N TRP A 291 -3.18 6.84 -9.08
CA TRP A 291 -3.42 6.74 -10.53
C TRP A 291 -4.84 6.34 -10.90
N TYR A 292 -5.51 5.59 -10.01
CA TYR A 292 -6.88 5.15 -10.21
C TYR A 292 -7.89 6.27 -9.89
N LEU A 293 -7.50 7.26 -9.08
CA LEU A 293 -8.40 8.30 -8.59
C LEU A 293 -8.90 9.18 -9.75
N SER A 294 -10.21 9.19 -9.93
CA SER A 294 -10.92 9.92 -10.98
C SER A 294 -12.21 10.51 -10.44
N GLU A 295 -12.78 11.50 -11.14
CA GLU A 295 -14.07 12.09 -10.76
C GLU A 295 -15.18 11.03 -10.65
N ASP A 296 -15.19 10.06 -11.58
CA ASP A 296 -16.16 8.95 -11.60
C ASP A 296 -15.99 8.04 -10.38
N LEU A 297 -14.76 7.64 -10.05
CA LEU A 297 -14.50 6.82 -8.87
C LEU A 297 -14.73 7.59 -7.57
N VAL A 298 -14.44 8.89 -7.53
CA VAL A 298 -14.80 9.76 -6.42
C VAL A 298 -16.32 9.77 -6.24
N GLY A 299 -17.08 9.76 -7.33
CA GLY A 299 -18.54 9.61 -7.31
C GLY A 299 -19.01 8.32 -6.61
N MET A 300 -18.24 7.23 -6.65
CA MET A 300 -18.59 6.00 -5.91
C MET A 300 -18.68 6.23 -4.39
N THR A 301 -18.03 7.26 -3.84
CA THR A 301 -18.15 7.58 -2.41
C THR A 301 -19.53 8.14 -2.02
N PHE A 302 -20.41 8.47 -2.97
CA PHE A 302 -21.79 8.85 -2.67
C PHE A 302 -22.58 7.75 -1.96
N VAL A 303 -22.27 6.48 -2.21
CA VAL A 303 -22.90 5.34 -1.51
C VAL A 303 -22.16 4.95 -0.24
N SER A 304 -21.03 5.59 0.08
CA SER A 304 -20.31 5.35 1.32
C SER A 304 -21.00 6.01 2.50
N ASP A 305 -21.12 5.28 3.61
CA ASP A 305 -21.58 5.82 4.89
C ASP A 305 -20.51 6.66 5.60
N LEU A 306 -19.25 6.60 5.14
CA LEU A 306 -18.16 7.41 5.68
C LEU A 306 -18.25 8.88 5.25
N VAL A 307 -18.96 9.16 4.14
CA VAL A 307 -19.21 10.53 3.69
C VAL A 307 -20.54 10.98 4.25
N ASN A 308 -20.55 12.05 5.04
CA ASN A 308 -21.79 12.58 5.58
C ASN A 308 -22.63 13.29 4.49
N VAL A 309 -23.93 13.46 4.75
CA VAL A 309 -24.89 14.02 3.78
C VAL A 309 -24.50 15.43 3.32
N ASP A 310 -23.93 16.25 4.21
CA ASP A 310 -23.52 17.61 3.85
C ASP A 310 -22.30 17.62 2.94
N GLU A 311 -21.32 16.74 3.17
CA GLU A 311 -20.20 16.56 2.26
C GLU A 311 -20.67 15.99 0.90
N LYS A 312 -21.62 15.04 0.89
CA LYS A 312 -22.25 14.57 -0.36
C LYS A 312 -22.91 15.72 -1.12
N ARG A 313 -23.65 16.60 -0.44
CA ARG A 313 -24.26 17.80 -1.08
C ARG A 313 -23.20 18.74 -1.66
N LEU A 314 -22.08 18.93 -0.96
CA LEU A 314 -20.98 19.77 -1.45
C LEU A 314 -20.29 19.14 -2.66
N MET A 315 -20.10 17.81 -2.68
CA MET A 315 -19.57 17.09 -3.83
C MET A 315 -20.48 17.27 -5.06
N VAL A 316 -21.81 17.13 -4.90
CA VAL A 316 -22.77 17.37 -6.00
C VAL A 316 -22.67 18.80 -6.54
N LYS A 317 -22.52 19.81 -5.66
CA LYS A 317 -22.33 21.20 -6.08
C LYS A 317 -21.02 21.45 -6.83
N ALA A 318 -20.00 20.64 -6.56
CA ALA A 318 -18.69 20.73 -7.20
C ALA A 318 -18.63 20.00 -8.55
N LEU A 319 -19.61 19.14 -8.86
CA LEU A 319 -19.67 18.48 -10.16
C LEU A 319 -19.89 19.51 -11.27
N PRO A 320 -19.18 19.39 -12.40
CA PRO A 320 -19.39 20.27 -13.54
C PRO A 320 -20.83 20.18 -14.02
N LYS A 321 -21.46 21.33 -14.27
CA LYS A 321 -22.80 21.37 -14.86
C LYS A 321 -22.71 20.81 -16.28
N PRO A 322 -23.68 19.99 -16.73
CA PRO A 322 -23.69 19.51 -18.09
C PRO A 322 -23.67 20.72 -19.05
N ALA A 323 -22.82 20.66 -20.07
CA ALA A 323 -22.80 21.66 -21.12
C ALA A 323 -24.23 21.80 -21.67
N LYS A 324 -24.74 23.05 -21.71
CA LYS A 324 -26.02 23.32 -22.37
C LYS A 324 -25.86 22.88 -23.83
N LYS A 325 -26.60 21.83 -24.21
CA LYS A 325 -26.80 21.47 -25.62
C LYS A 325 -27.54 22.59 -26.32
#